data_AF-F8P9M6-F1
#
_entry.id   AF-F8P9M6-F1
#
_cell.length_a   1.000
_cell.length_b   1.000
_cell.length_c   1.000
_cell.angle_alpha   90.00
_cell.angle_beta   90.00
_cell.angle_gamma   90.00
#
_symmetry.space_group_name_H-M   'P 1'
#
loop_
_entity.id
_entity.type
_entity.pdbx_description
1 polymer ?
#
loop_
_entity_poly.entity_id
_entity_poly.type
_entity_poly.pdbx_seq_one_letter_code
_entity_poly.pdbx_strand_id
1 'polypeptide(L)'
;MHQEMLRDIVSQADVICTTCVASASVALNVVDFPVVFLDEASMSTEPASLIPLMKGSQHVALIGDHKQLPPIITSREAKLKGLGISLFERLAEEGVVPSIMLDIQYRMHPTISHFPSLEFYNFSLQNGTVDASGNTTPSLLPPLSSHLEVNLETGNRPSVVFLDHTGSESARDRSRVNWNEANIVCSVVEDLLLQNEHLKGKDIGIIAPYAAQISLLTRLLNTNAKYHTRFKNALGDHRVMQLSNIEIKTVDGFEGREKEVIIFSTVRNNTSGYIGFLADRRRLNVGLTRAKRGLFVVGSISTLKAGKLSKSNGNTGVEGQSVIHGGKGAEAWRRYAEYLCEHGMVVQLSGDKLRKVLYGNMPSTRVETHSLRVTA
;
A
#
# COMPACT_ATOMS: atom_id res chain seq x y z
N MET A 1 -29.36 -37.04 -1.13
CA MET A 1 -29.05 -36.47 0.20
C MET A 1 -28.11 -35.26 0.16
N HIS A 2 -26.81 -35.38 -0.12
CA HIS A 2 -25.89 -34.21 -0.06
C HIS A 2 -26.20 -33.10 -1.08
N GLN A 3 -26.51 -33.46 -2.34
CA GLN A 3 -26.91 -32.48 -3.36
C GLN A 3 -28.28 -31.85 -3.08
N GLU A 4 -29.21 -32.58 -2.46
CA GLU A 4 -30.51 -32.05 -2.05
C GLU A 4 -30.33 -31.02 -0.92
N MET A 5 -29.51 -31.33 0.08
CA MET A 5 -29.19 -30.38 1.15
C MET A 5 -28.54 -29.10 0.60
N LEU A 6 -27.60 -29.22 -0.35
CA LEU A 6 -26.99 -28.05 -0.99
C LEU A 6 -28.02 -27.23 -1.76
N ARG A 7 -28.92 -27.88 -2.50
CA ARG A 7 -30.00 -27.19 -3.22
C ARG A 7 -30.95 -26.48 -2.26
N ASP A 8 -31.31 -27.11 -1.15
CA ASP A 8 -32.20 -26.53 -0.14
C ASP A 8 -31.55 -25.29 0.51
N ILE A 9 -30.29 -25.38 0.92
CA ILE A 9 -29.55 -24.24 1.48
C ILE A 9 -29.41 -23.10 0.47
N VAL A 10 -29.02 -23.42 -0.77
CA VAL A 10 -28.81 -22.43 -1.84
C VAL A 10 -30.12 -21.75 -2.25
N SER A 11 -31.23 -22.50 -2.32
CA SER A 11 -32.53 -21.95 -2.69
C SER A 11 -33.19 -21.12 -1.60
N GLN A 12 -32.84 -21.34 -0.33
CA GLN A 12 -33.35 -20.57 0.81
C GLN A 12 -32.47 -19.35 1.15
N ALA A 13 -31.27 -19.24 0.56
CA ALA A 13 -30.37 -18.13 0.82
C ALA A 13 -30.81 -16.87 0.06
N ASP A 14 -30.96 -15.75 0.77
CA ASP A 14 -31.22 -14.44 0.15
C ASP A 14 -30.02 -13.94 -0.67
N VAL A 15 -28.80 -14.24 -0.19
CA VAL A 15 -27.54 -13.81 -0.81
C VAL A 15 -26.52 -14.93 -0.74
N ILE A 16 -25.83 -15.18 -1.85
CA ILE A 16 -24.73 -16.13 -1.94
C ILE A 16 -23.44 -15.39 -2.29
N CYS A 17 -22.50 -15.41 -1.35
CA CYS A 17 -21.17 -14.83 -1.55
C CYS A 17 -20.20 -15.91 -2.04
N THR A 18 -19.54 -15.66 -3.18
CA THR A 18 -18.54 -16.56 -3.75
C THR A 18 -17.50 -15.77 -4.54
N THR A 19 -16.35 -16.38 -4.83
CA THR A 19 -15.39 -15.79 -5.77
C THR A 19 -15.84 -16.06 -7.21
N CYS A 20 -15.35 -15.25 -8.17
CA CYS A 20 -15.65 -15.44 -9.59
C CYS A 20 -15.47 -16.90 -10.05
N VAL A 21 -14.33 -17.51 -9.73
CA VAL A 21 -14.03 -18.89 -10.14
C VAL A 21 -14.85 -19.91 -9.37
N ALA A 22 -15.04 -19.71 -8.06
CA ALA A 22 -15.83 -20.64 -7.24
C ALA A 22 -17.33 -20.62 -7.60
N SER A 23 -17.82 -19.57 -8.27
CA SER A 23 -19.20 -19.54 -8.80
C SER A 23 -19.48 -20.65 -9.83
N ALA A 24 -18.45 -21.20 -10.47
CA ALA A 24 -18.55 -22.37 -11.35
C ALA A 24 -18.76 -23.70 -10.61
N SER A 25 -18.77 -23.70 -9.27
CA SER A 25 -19.01 -24.91 -8.47
C SER A 25 -20.32 -25.58 -8.86
N VAL A 26 -20.31 -26.92 -8.91
CA VAL A 26 -21.49 -27.75 -9.19
C VAL A 26 -22.62 -27.46 -8.21
N ALA A 27 -22.28 -27.10 -6.96
CA ALA A 27 -23.26 -26.71 -5.95
C ALA A 27 -24.11 -25.49 -6.35
N LEU A 28 -23.60 -24.64 -7.26
CA LEU A 28 -24.25 -23.42 -7.75
C LEU A 28 -24.77 -23.58 -9.19
N ASN A 29 -24.85 -24.81 -9.73
CA ASN A 29 -25.47 -25.09 -11.03
C ASN A 29 -26.97 -25.40 -10.90
N VAL A 30 -27.50 -25.42 -9.67
CA VAL A 30 -28.88 -25.84 -9.38
C VAL A 30 -29.89 -24.67 -9.42
N VAL A 31 -29.41 -23.44 -9.54
CA VAL A 31 -30.20 -22.20 -9.58
C VAL A 31 -29.53 -21.17 -10.49
N ASP A 32 -30.34 -20.31 -11.10
CA ASP A 32 -29.88 -19.12 -11.80
C ASP A 32 -29.75 -17.93 -10.83
N PHE A 33 -28.85 -17.01 -11.16
CA PHE A 33 -28.56 -15.80 -10.42
C PHE A 33 -28.93 -14.58 -11.27
N PRO A 34 -30.21 -14.17 -11.30
CA PRO A 34 -30.68 -13.08 -12.15
C PRO A 34 -30.08 -11.72 -11.77
N VAL A 35 -29.60 -11.57 -10.54
CA VAL A 35 -28.93 -10.35 -10.05
C VAL A 35 -27.53 -10.71 -9.58
N VAL A 36 -26.51 -10.07 -10.16
CA VAL A 36 -25.10 -10.27 -9.80
C VAL A 36 -24.45 -8.95 -9.42
N PHE A 37 -23.91 -8.90 -8.21
CA PHE A 37 -22.99 -7.85 -7.76
C PHE A 37 -21.57 -8.40 -7.82
N LEU A 38 -20.70 -7.74 -8.59
CA LEU A 38 -19.29 -8.08 -8.67
C LEU A 38 -18.46 -6.96 -8.06
N ASP A 39 -17.98 -7.18 -6.83
CA ASP A 39 -17.07 -6.27 -6.14
C ASP A 39 -15.61 -6.50 -6.54
N GLU A 40 -14.78 -5.46 -6.42
CA GLU A 40 -13.40 -5.41 -6.90
C GLU A 40 -13.25 -5.87 -8.38
N ALA A 41 -14.24 -5.55 -9.21
CA ALA A 41 -14.33 -5.98 -10.60
C ALA A 41 -13.13 -5.52 -11.45
N SER A 42 -12.48 -4.41 -11.07
CA SER A 42 -11.26 -3.92 -11.70
C SER A 42 -10.05 -4.85 -11.55
N MET A 43 -10.05 -5.71 -10.52
CA MET A 43 -9.01 -6.70 -10.28
C MET A 43 -9.26 -8.04 -11.00
N SER A 44 -10.45 -8.25 -11.54
CA SER A 44 -10.83 -9.50 -12.20
C SER A 44 -10.55 -9.43 -13.70
N THR A 45 -9.99 -10.50 -14.27
CA THR A 45 -9.89 -10.58 -15.72
C THR A 45 -11.29 -10.63 -16.33
N GLU A 46 -11.45 -10.13 -17.55
CA GLU A 46 -12.75 -10.21 -18.24
C GLU A 46 -13.30 -11.66 -18.29
N PRO A 47 -12.50 -12.69 -18.65
CA PRO A 47 -12.99 -14.08 -18.61
C PRO A 47 -13.42 -14.55 -17.21
N ALA A 48 -12.70 -14.17 -16.15
CA ALA A 48 -13.08 -14.55 -14.79
C ALA A 48 -14.39 -13.88 -14.36
N SER A 49 -14.57 -12.61 -14.73
CA SER A 49 -15.79 -11.84 -14.47
C SER A 49 -17.02 -12.43 -15.15
N LEU A 50 -16.86 -13.05 -16.33
CA LEU A 50 -17.96 -13.67 -17.06
C LEU A 50 -18.51 -14.95 -16.39
N ILE A 51 -17.70 -15.65 -15.59
CA ILE A 51 -18.12 -16.91 -14.94
C ILE A 51 -19.41 -16.74 -14.12
N PRO A 52 -19.49 -15.79 -13.15
CA PRO A 52 -20.74 -15.57 -12.42
C PRO A 52 -21.85 -14.95 -13.30
N LEU A 53 -21.52 -14.15 -14.32
CA LEU A 53 -22.51 -13.51 -15.20
C LEU A 53 -23.23 -14.51 -16.11
N MET A 54 -22.55 -15.58 -16.49
CA MET A 54 -23.12 -16.65 -17.31
C MET A 54 -24.12 -17.54 -16.54
N LYS A 55 -24.37 -17.29 -15.26
CA LYS A 55 -25.34 -18.01 -14.44
C LYS A 55 -26.77 -17.45 -14.54
N GLY A 56 -27.18 -17.06 -15.75
CA GLY A 56 -28.52 -16.51 -15.99
C GLY A 56 -28.71 -15.06 -15.52
N SER A 57 -27.64 -14.27 -15.42
CA SER A 57 -27.74 -12.88 -14.95
C SER A 57 -28.56 -12.01 -15.91
N GLN A 58 -29.48 -11.22 -15.36
CA GLN A 58 -30.31 -10.25 -16.06
C GLN A 58 -29.96 -8.82 -15.63
N HIS A 59 -29.53 -8.65 -14.37
CA HIS A 59 -29.09 -7.40 -13.78
C HIS A 59 -27.69 -7.57 -13.20
N VAL A 60 -26.79 -6.66 -13.58
CA VAL A 60 -25.38 -6.73 -13.21
C VAL A 60 -24.94 -5.37 -12.67
N ALA A 61 -24.31 -5.38 -11.50
CA ALA A 61 -23.59 -4.24 -10.96
C ALA A 61 -22.11 -4.62 -10.83
N LEU A 62 -21.25 -3.94 -11.58
CA LEU A 62 -19.80 -4.07 -11.48
C LEU A 62 -19.29 -2.92 -10.62
N ILE A 63 -18.65 -3.25 -9.49
CA ILE A 63 -18.12 -2.30 -8.51
C ILE A 63 -16.61 -2.45 -8.52
N GLY A 64 -15.88 -1.35 -8.65
CA GLY A 64 -14.44 -1.37 -8.71
C GLY A 64 -13.85 -0.01 -9.01
N ASP A 65 -12.52 0.02 -9.13
CA ASP A 65 -11.77 1.24 -9.40
C ASP A 65 -10.61 0.95 -10.37
N HIS A 66 -10.77 1.35 -11.63
CA HIS A 66 -9.76 1.18 -12.67
C HIS A 66 -8.51 2.07 -12.47
N LYS A 67 -8.49 2.94 -11.44
CA LYS A 67 -7.28 3.65 -10.97
C LYS A 67 -6.53 2.90 -9.85
N GLN A 68 -7.09 1.82 -9.30
CA GLN A 68 -6.44 0.88 -8.37
C GLN A 68 -5.97 -0.38 -9.11
N LEU A 69 -5.72 -1.52 -8.43
CA LEU A 69 -4.92 -2.59 -9.04
C LEU A 69 -5.65 -3.30 -10.19
N PRO A 70 -4.93 -3.60 -11.29
CA PRO A 70 -5.45 -4.43 -12.37
C PRO A 70 -5.38 -5.92 -12.02
N PRO A 71 -5.94 -6.79 -12.87
CA PRO A 71 -5.73 -8.23 -12.76
C PRO A 71 -4.24 -8.59 -12.85
N ILE A 72 -3.82 -9.58 -12.05
CA ILE A 72 -2.45 -10.09 -12.05
C ILE A 72 -2.25 -11.04 -13.23
N ILE A 73 -1.55 -10.57 -14.26
CA ILE A 73 -1.21 -11.37 -15.44
C ILE A 73 0.28 -11.74 -15.44
N THR A 74 0.56 -13.04 -15.33
CA THR A 74 1.93 -13.58 -15.34
C THR A 74 2.52 -13.66 -16.75
N SER A 75 1.69 -13.97 -17.75
CA SER A 75 2.12 -14.01 -19.15
C SER A 75 2.23 -12.59 -19.72
N ARG A 76 3.47 -12.19 -20.04
CA ARG A 76 3.74 -10.89 -20.69
C ARG A 76 3.01 -10.77 -22.01
N GLU A 77 2.96 -11.83 -22.81
CA GLU A 77 2.25 -11.85 -24.09
C GLU A 77 0.75 -11.60 -23.89
N ALA A 78 0.12 -12.33 -22.96
CA ALA A 78 -1.31 -12.16 -22.69
C ALA A 78 -1.63 -10.74 -22.18
N LYS A 79 -0.76 -10.18 -21.32
CA LYS A 79 -0.89 -8.80 -20.85
C LYS A 79 -0.84 -7.80 -21.99
N LEU A 80 0.11 -7.95 -22.93
CA LEU A 80 0.23 -7.09 -24.12
C LEU A 80 -0.96 -7.25 -25.07
N LYS A 81 -1.56 -8.45 -25.12
CA LYS A 81 -2.79 -8.72 -25.89
C LYS A 81 -4.07 -8.29 -25.17
N GLY A 82 -3.98 -7.59 -24.04
CA GLY A 82 -5.13 -6.96 -23.37
C GLY A 82 -5.75 -7.76 -22.22
N LEU A 83 -5.24 -8.93 -21.83
CA LEU A 83 -5.82 -9.71 -20.71
C LEU A 83 -5.75 -8.97 -19.36
N GLY A 84 -4.90 -7.94 -19.25
CA GLY A 84 -4.82 -7.07 -18.07
C GLY A 84 -5.89 -5.98 -18.02
N ILE A 85 -6.76 -5.86 -19.02
CA ILE A 85 -7.90 -4.96 -19.03
C ILE A 85 -9.08 -5.75 -18.46
N SER A 86 -9.66 -5.26 -17.36
CA SER A 86 -10.85 -5.89 -16.76
C SER A 86 -12.10 -5.55 -17.56
N LEU A 87 -13.15 -6.36 -17.38
CA LEU A 87 -14.48 -6.05 -17.94
C LEU A 87 -14.97 -4.67 -17.47
N PHE A 88 -14.74 -4.35 -16.20
CA PHE A 88 -15.07 -3.05 -15.61
C PHE A 88 -14.35 -1.90 -16.32
N GLU A 89 -13.03 -2.00 -16.51
CA GLU A 89 -12.23 -0.97 -17.17
C GLU A 89 -12.66 -0.77 -18.62
N ARG A 90 -12.87 -1.86 -19.38
CA ARG A 90 -13.33 -1.79 -20.76
C ARG A 90 -14.68 -1.09 -20.88
N LEU A 91 -15.67 -1.50 -20.08
CA LEU A 91 -17.03 -0.91 -20.13
C LEU A 91 -17.05 0.55 -19.67
N ALA A 92 -16.23 0.91 -18.68
CA ALA A 92 -16.10 2.29 -18.22
C ALA A 92 -15.49 3.19 -19.30
N GLU A 93 -14.51 2.69 -20.07
CA GLU A 93 -13.89 3.44 -21.17
C GLU A 93 -14.77 3.53 -22.42
N GLU A 94 -15.60 2.52 -22.71
CA GLU A 94 -16.55 2.55 -23.83
C GLU A 94 -17.60 3.64 -23.69
N GLY A 95 -17.96 4.02 -22.46
CA GLY A 95 -18.91 5.10 -22.17
C GLY A 95 -20.37 4.80 -22.54
N VAL A 96 -20.67 3.57 -22.99
CA VAL A 96 -22.03 3.11 -23.31
C VAL A 96 -22.77 2.63 -22.07
N VAL A 97 -22.05 1.99 -21.14
CA VAL A 97 -22.62 1.52 -19.87
C VAL A 97 -22.67 2.67 -18.87
N PRO A 98 -23.82 2.92 -18.21
CA PRO A 98 -23.89 3.93 -17.16
C PRO A 98 -22.85 3.67 -16.07
N SER A 99 -21.99 4.64 -15.80
CA SER A 99 -20.99 4.59 -14.74
C SER A 99 -21.23 5.73 -13.76
N ILE A 100 -21.13 5.42 -12.47
CA ILE A 100 -21.32 6.38 -11.38
C ILE A 100 -20.08 6.32 -10.50
N MET A 101 -19.40 7.46 -10.35
CA MET A 101 -18.32 7.59 -9.38
C MET A 101 -18.91 7.98 -8.02
N LEU A 102 -18.63 7.18 -6.99
CA LEU A 102 -18.85 7.59 -5.61
C LEU A 102 -17.71 8.54 -5.23
N ASP A 103 -18.02 9.83 -5.11
CA ASP A 103 -17.05 10.91 -5.09
C ASP A 103 -16.75 11.45 -3.68
N ILE A 104 -17.40 10.92 -2.62
CA ILE A 104 -17.15 11.31 -1.23
C ILE A 104 -16.41 10.18 -0.50
N GLN A 105 -15.20 10.46 0.00
CA GLN A 105 -14.41 9.51 0.79
C GLN A 105 -14.63 9.71 2.30
N TYR A 106 -14.74 8.60 3.04
CA TYR A 106 -14.97 8.57 4.49
C TYR A 106 -13.86 7.88 5.29
N ARG A 107 -12.74 7.53 4.65
CA ARG A 107 -11.66 6.74 5.25
C ARG A 107 -10.58 7.63 5.87
N MET A 108 -10.08 8.58 5.10
CA MET A 108 -8.76 9.19 5.31
C MET A 108 -8.87 10.61 5.83
N HIS A 109 -7.86 11.02 6.60
CA HIS A 109 -7.61 12.42 6.92
C HIS A 109 -7.44 13.21 5.61
N PRO A 110 -8.00 14.43 5.47
CA PRO A 110 -7.96 15.22 4.23
C PRO A 110 -6.55 15.40 3.62
N THR A 111 -5.53 15.57 4.46
CA THR A 111 -4.12 15.67 3.99
C THR A 111 -3.62 14.40 3.30
N ILE A 112 -4.09 13.21 3.71
CA ILE A 112 -3.72 11.93 3.09
C ILE A 112 -4.43 11.79 1.74
N SER A 113 -5.72 12.14 1.66
CA SER A 113 -6.53 12.01 0.44
C SER A 113 -6.19 13.04 -0.63
N HIS A 114 -5.58 14.18 -0.27
CA HIS A 114 -5.33 15.30 -1.17
C HIS A 114 -4.50 14.92 -2.41
N PHE A 115 -3.30 14.36 -2.23
CA PHE A 115 -2.47 13.96 -3.36
C PHE A 115 -3.11 12.85 -4.22
N PRO A 116 -3.67 11.77 -3.65
CA PRO A 116 -4.38 10.79 -4.45
C PRO A 116 -5.55 11.37 -5.25
N SER A 117 -6.35 12.27 -4.64
CA SER A 117 -7.46 12.95 -5.32
C SER A 117 -6.95 13.78 -6.51
N LEU A 118 -5.89 14.58 -6.31
CA LEU A 118 -5.22 15.34 -7.36
C LEU A 118 -4.69 14.43 -8.49
N GLU A 119 -3.83 13.47 -8.15
CA GLU A 119 -3.05 12.71 -9.13
C GLU A 119 -3.92 11.70 -9.88
N PHE A 120 -4.81 10.99 -9.19
CA PHE A 120 -5.52 9.83 -9.78
C PHE A 120 -6.96 10.13 -10.19
N TYR A 121 -7.60 11.12 -9.58
CA TYR A 121 -9.03 11.39 -9.72
C TYR A 121 -9.34 12.85 -10.12
N ASN A 122 -8.36 13.65 -10.54
CA ASN A 122 -8.55 15.03 -11.00
C ASN A 122 -9.33 15.91 -10.00
N PHE A 123 -9.08 15.74 -8.71
CA PHE A 123 -9.79 16.39 -7.61
C PHE A 123 -11.28 16.04 -7.45
N SER A 124 -11.81 15.06 -8.18
CA SER A 124 -13.20 14.65 -8.03
C SER A 124 -13.49 14.01 -6.66
N LEU A 125 -12.49 13.50 -5.94
CA LEU A 125 -12.69 12.87 -4.64
C LEU A 125 -12.76 13.92 -3.52
N GLN A 126 -13.95 14.11 -2.96
CA GLN A 126 -14.30 15.00 -1.85
C GLN A 126 -14.14 14.32 -0.49
N ASN A 127 -13.97 15.10 0.58
CA ASN A 127 -13.80 14.58 1.93
C ASN A 127 -15.13 14.62 2.71
N GLY A 128 -15.67 13.45 3.04
CA GLY A 128 -16.78 13.30 3.99
C GLY A 128 -16.31 13.22 5.45
N THR A 129 -15.02 13.47 5.69
CA THR A 129 -14.34 13.37 6.99
C THR A 129 -14.12 14.73 7.66
N VAL A 130 -14.77 15.77 7.14
CA VAL A 130 -14.76 17.13 7.70
C VAL A 130 -16.18 17.55 8.08
N ASP A 131 -16.31 18.35 9.14
CA ASP A 131 -17.57 18.97 9.50
C ASP A 131 -17.90 20.17 8.57
N ALA A 132 -19.07 20.79 8.77
CA ALA A 132 -19.50 21.96 7.99
C ALA A 132 -18.57 23.18 8.14
N SER A 133 -17.70 23.20 9.17
CA SER A 133 -16.71 24.25 9.41
C SER A 133 -15.33 23.88 8.83
N GLY A 134 -15.19 22.71 8.19
CA GLY A 134 -13.94 22.21 7.63
C GLY A 134 -13.01 21.52 8.63
N ASN A 135 -13.45 21.27 9.87
CA ASN A 135 -12.62 20.58 10.86
C ASN A 135 -12.66 19.08 10.61
N THR A 136 -11.48 18.44 10.61
CA THR A 136 -11.38 16.99 10.49
C THR A 136 -12.01 16.28 11.70
N THR A 137 -12.66 15.14 11.46
CA THR A 137 -13.18 14.29 12.53
C THR A 137 -12.10 13.94 13.57
N PRO A 138 -12.39 14.03 14.89
CA PRO A 138 -11.39 13.81 15.95
C PRO A 138 -10.70 12.44 15.90
N SER A 139 -11.40 11.40 15.44
CA SER A 139 -10.84 10.05 15.30
C SER A 139 -9.75 9.96 14.24
N LEU A 140 -9.70 10.91 13.30
CA LEU A 140 -8.71 10.96 12.22
C LEU A 140 -7.53 11.88 12.51
N LEU A 141 -7.47 12.52 13.68
CA LEU A 141 -6.32 13.33 14.07
C LEU A 141 -5.03 12.50 14.00
N PRO A 142 -3.89 13.05 13.54
CA PRO A 142 -2.64 12.30 13.43
C PRO A 142 -2.25 11.57 14.73
N PRO A 143 -1.56 10.41 14.66
CA PRO A 143 -1.05 9.75 15.85
C PRO A 143 0.02 10.58 16.55
N LEU A 144 0.27 10.31 17.83
CA LEU A 144 1.41 10.89 18.51
C LEU A 144 2.69 10.21 18.03
N SER A 145 3.65 10.98 17.52
CA SER A 145 4.94 10.44 17.12
C SER A 145 6.01 11.52 17.17
N SER A 146 7.22 11.17 17.58
CA SER A 146 8.40 12.04 17.52
C SER A 146 8.89 12.29 16.08
N HIS A 147 8.39 11.51 15.12
CA HIS A 147 8.66 11.67 13.69
C HIS A 147 7.69 12.64 12.99
N LEU A 148 6.64 13.10 13.68
CA LEU A 148 5.69 14.09 13.18
C LEU A 148 5.97 15.43 13.87
N GLU A 149 6.69 16.31 13.19
CA GLU A 149 7.03 17.63 13.74
C GLU A 149 5.74 18.45 13.97
N VAL A 150 5.59 18.96 15.19
CA VAL A 150 4.45 19.81 15.57
C VAL A 150 4.67 21.18 14.96
N ASN A 151 3.69 21.68 14.23
CA ASN A 151 3.68 23.06 13.79
C ASN A 151 3.48 23.96 15.01
N LEU A 152 4.48 24.78 15.35
CA LEU A 152 4.50 25.59 16.58
C LEU A 152 3.42 26.69 16.61
N GLU A 153 2.97 27.15 15.45
CA GLU A 153 1.97 28.21 15.34
C GLU A 153 0.55 27.68 15.54
N THR A 154 0.27 26.51 14.96
CA THR A 154 -1.07 25.90 14.95
C THR A 154 -1.26 24.81 16.01
N GLY A 155 -0.16 24.29 16.58
CA GLY A 155 -0.17 23.11 17.45
C GLY A 155 -0.47 21.80 16.73
N ASN A 156 -0.71 21.83 15.42
CA ASN A 156 -1.14 20.67 14.65
C ASN A 156 0.05 19.81 14.21
N ARG A 157 -0.23 18.52 13.99
CA ARG A 157 0.72 17.54 13.44
C ARG A 157 0.31 17.19 12.02
N PRO A 158 1.26 16.84 11.14
CA PRO A 158 0.91 16.34 9.82
C PRO A 158 0.41 14.88 9.90
N SER A 159 -0.57 14.54 9.07
CA SER A 159 -1.00 13.13 8.86
C SER A 159 -0.15 12.41 7.82
N VAL A 160 0.74 13.11 7.12
CA VAL A 160 1.66 12.54 6.12
C VAL A 160 3.07 13.03 6.42
N VAL A 161 4.04 12.12 6.46
CA VAL A 161 5.47 12.47 6.56
C VAL A 161 6.30 11.57 5.65
N PHE A 162 7.32 12.16 5.02
CA PHE A 162 8.35 11.43 4.28
C PHE A 162 9.67 11.49 5.06
N LEU A 163 10.14 10.33 5.52
CA LEU A 163 11.40 10.15 6.23
C LEU A 163 12.51 9.84 5.22
N ASP A 164 13.25 10.88 4.81
CA ASP A 164 14.32 10.78 3.83
C ASP A 164 15.62 10.31 4.47
N HIS A 165 16.31 9.35 3.84
CA HIS A 165 17.59 8.83 4.32
C HIS A 165 18.55 8.50 3.16
N THR A 166 19.84 8.41 3.47
CA THR A 166 20.92 8.18 2.49
C THR A 166 21.40 6.73 2.41
N GLY A 167 20.65 5.80 3.02
CA GLY A 167 21.04 4.39 3.11
C GLY A 167 20.83 3.62 1.83
N SER A 168 21.91 3.09 1.26
CA SER A 168 21.87 2.33 0.00
C SER A 168 21.06 1.04 0.09
N GLU A 169 20.37 0.72 -1.01
CA GLU A 169 19.72 -0.58 -1.20
C GLU A 169 20.75 -1.70 -1.48
N SER A 170 20.37 -2.95 -1.21
CA SER A 170 21.14 -4.15 -1.58
C SER A 170 20.27 -5.15 -2.35
N ALA A 171 20.90 -5.97 -3.19
CA ALA A 171 20.23 -7.08 -3.86
C ALA A 171 20.17 -8.30 -2.94
N ARG A 172 19.02 -9.00 -2.93
CA ARG A 172 18.85 -10.26 -2.19
C ARG A 172 17.80 -11.13 -2.88
N ASP A 173 18.17 -12.36 -3.24
CA ASP A 173 17.27 -13.36 -3.83
C ASP A 173 16.43 -12.83 -5.01
N ARG A 174 17.08 -12.16 -5.98
CA ARG A 174 16.43 -11.46 -7.13
C ARG A 174 15.44 -10.35 -6.74
N SER A 175 15.45 -9.94 -5.48
CA SER A 175 14.67 -8.86 -4.91
C SER A 175 15.59 -7.73 -4.41
N ARG A 176 15.02 -6.72 -3.75
CA ARG A 176 15.75 -5.61 -3.14
C ARG A 176 15.41 -5.51 -1.66
N VAL A 177 16.39 -5.06 -0.88
CA VAL A 177 16.26 -4.85 0.56
C VAL A 177 16.99 -3.58 0.95
N ASN A 178 16.47 -2.86 1.94
CA ASN A 178 17.11 -1.69 2.50
C ASN A 178 17.09 -1.79 4.03
N TRP A 179 18.25 -2.07 4.62
CA TRP A 179 18.40 -2.23 6.06
C TRP A 179 18.19 -0.94 6.82
N ASN A 180 18.58 0.21 6.24
CA ASN A 180 18.39 1.50 6.89
C ASN A 180 16.89 1.84 6.96
N GLU A 181 16.15 1.62 5.86
CA GLU A 181 14.69 1.75 5.91
C GLU A 181 14.07 0.82 6.93
N ALA A 182 14.49 -0.46 6.97
CA ALA A 182 13.93 -1.42 7.90
C ALA A 182 14.14 -0.99 9.37
N ASN A 183 15.29 -0.40 9.68
CA ASN A 183 15.58 0.13 11.00
C ASN A 183 14.75 1.38 11.33
N ILE A 184 14.58 2.28 10.37
CA ILE A 184 13.71 3.46 10.52
C ILE A 184 12.26 3.01 10.76
N VAL A 185 11.76 2.06 9.97
CA VAL A 185 10.42 1.48 10.15
C VAL A 185 10.25 0.88 11.55
N CYS A 186 11.23 0.11 12.04
CA CYS A 186 11.20 -0.40 13.41
C CYS A 186 11.15 0.72 14.46
N SER A 187 11.89 1.82 14.26
CA SER A 187 11.85 2.98 15.15
C SER A 187 10.49 3.68 15.14
N VAL A 188 9.88 3.84 13.96
CA VAL A 188 8.53 4.43 13.84
C VAL A 188 7.50 3.56 14.56
N VAL A 189 7.57 2.23 14.40
CA VAL A 189 6.70 1.30 15.13
C VAL A 189 6.90 1.39 16.65
N GLU A 190 8.15 1.43 17.12
CA GLU A 190 8.48 1.60 18.54
C GLU A 190 7.88 2.89 19.10
N ASP A 191 8.10 4.01 18.42
CA ASP A 191 7.61 5.33 18.83
C ASP A 191 6.08 5.43 18.82
N LEU A 192 5.43 4.92 17.76
CA LEU A 192 3.96 4.87 17.68
C LEU A 192 3.37 4.04 18.82
N LEU A 193 3.96 2.88 19.10
CA LEU A 193 3.46 2.04 20.19
C LEU A 193 3.82 2.59 21.58
N LEU A 194 4.87 3.38 21.72
CA LEU A 194 5.23 3.99 22.99
C LEU A 194 4.33 5.20 23.31
N GLN A 195 4.08 6.06 22.33
CA GLN A 195 3.39 7.33 22.51
C GLN A 195 1.86 7.23 22.49
N ASN A 196 1.30 6.12 21.96
CA ASN A 196 -0.15 5.96 21.79
C ASN A 196 -0.63 4.70 22.51
N GLU A 197 -1.19 4.84 23.70
CA GLU A 197 -1.70 3.72 24.51
C GLU A 197 -2.79 2.91 23.78
N HIS A 198 -3.70 3.61 23.10
CA HIS A 198 -4.84 2.98 22.42
C HIS A 198 -4.51 2.38 21.05
N LEU A 199 -3.37 2.73 20.45
CA LEU A 199 -2.96 2.20 19.15
C LEU A 199 -2.42 0.78 19.32
N LYS A 200 -3.08 -0.21 18.70
CA LYS A 200 -2.70 -1.62 18.75
C LYS A 200 -1.95 -2.03 17.49
N GLY A 201 -1.24 -3.16 17.54
CA GLY A 201 -0.47 -3.66 16.40
C GLY A 201 -1.34 -3.89 15.16
N LYS A 202 -2.57 -4.38 15.38
CA LYS A 202 -3.56 -4.57 14.30
C LYS A 202 -3.99 -3.28 13.61
N ASP A 203 -3.75 -2.12 14.22
CA ASP A 203 -4.09 -0.80 13.69
C ASP A 203 -2.94 -0.20 12.85
N ILE A 204 -1.79 -0.89 12.81
CA ILE A 204 -0.59 -0.50 12.06
C ILE A 204 -0.39 -1.47 10.90
N GLY A 205 -0.16 -0.93 9.70
CA GLY A 205 0.25 -1.69 8.51
C GLY A 205 1.60 -1.23 8.00
N ILE A 206 2.40 -2.17 7.51
CA ILE A 206 3.67 -1.90 6.85
C ILE A 206 3.60 -2.42 5.41
N ILE A 207 3.84 -1.51 4.47
CA ILE A 207 3.81 -1.79 3.03
C ILE A 207 5.22 -1.67 2.46
N ALA A 208 5.65 -2.68 1.71
CA ALA A 208 6.88 -2.59 0.92
C ALA A 208 6.76 -3.36 -0.41
N PRO A 209 7.31 -2.85 -1.53
CA PRO A 209 7.14 -3.46 -2.84
C PRO A 209 8.02 -4.70 -3.09
N TYR A 210 8.98 -5.00 -2.22
CA TYR A 210 9.95 -6.09 -2.40
C TYR A 210 9.80 -7.17 -1.34
N ALA A 211 9.63 -8.42 -1.77
CA ALA A 211 9.49 -9.57 -0.87
C ALA A 211 10.67 -9.73 0.11
N ALA A 212 11.91 -9.44 -0.32
CA ALA A 212 13.06 -9.49 0.59
C ALA A 212 13.00 -8.43 1.71
N GLN A 213 12.40 -7.26 1.45
CA GLN A 213 12.14 -6.24 2.47
C GLN A 213 11.06 -6.69 3.44
N ILE A 214 9.96 -7.29 2.93
CA ILE A 214 8.90 -7.88 3.77
C ILE A 214 9.50 -8.93 4.71
N SER A 215 10.27 -9.89 4.17
CA SER A 215 10.93 -10.92 4.99
C SER A 215 11.90 -10.33 6.01
N LEU A 216 12.63 -9.26 5.66
CA LEU A 216 13.50 -8.56 6.61
C LEU A 216 12.69 -7.95 7.76
N LEU A 217 11.68 -7.15 7.44
CA LEU A 217 10.84 -6.45 8.42
C LEU A 217 10.12 -7.44 9.35
N THR A 218 9.54 -8.50 8.80
CA THR A 218 8.91 -9.58 9.59
C THR A 218 9.91 -10.21 10.55
N ARG A 219 11.14 -10.47 10.10
CA ARG A 219 12.19 -11.02 10.98
C ARG A 219 12.57 -10.03 12.08
N LEU A 220 12.77 -8.74 11.75
CA LEU A 220 13.17 -7.73 12.73
C LEU A 220 12.10 -7.52 13.81
N LEU A 221 10.82 -7.49 13.43
CA LEU A 221 9.71 -7.24 14.35
C LEU A 221 9.33 -8.47 15.19
N ASN A 222 9.46 -9.69 14.65
CA ASN A 222 8.88 -10.88 15.29
C ASN A 222 9.89 -11.91 15.83
N THR A 223 11.06 -12.08 15.21
CA THR A 223 11.94 -13.22 15.52
C THR A 223 13.39 -12.85 15.84
N ASN A 224 13.83 -11.62 15.55
CA ASN A 224 15.19 -11.20 15.83
C ASN A 224 15.38 -10.88 17.33
N ALA A 225 16.23 -11.65 18.01
CA ALA A 225 16.48 -11.50 19.44
C ALA A 225 16.94 -10.10 19.86
N LYS A 226 17.81 -9.44 19.06
CA LYS A 226 18.31 -8.09 19.37
C LYS A 226 17.19 -7.06 19.35
N TYR A 227 16.32 -7.13 18.34
CA TYR A 227 15.18 -6.22 18.22
C TYR A 227 14.11 -6.54 19.25
N HIS A 228 13.86 -7.83 19.53
CA HIS A 228 12.96 -8.22 20.60
C HIS A 228 13.38 -7.62 21.94
N THR A 229 14.67 -7.72 22.33
CA THR A 229 15.18 -7.07 23.55
C THR A 229 15.04 -5.55 23.50
N ARG A 230 15.33 -4.90 22.35
CA ARG A 230 15.15 -3.45 22.18
C ARG A 230 13.69 -3.05 22.43
N PHE A 231 12.75 -3.66 21.71
CA PHE A 231 11.33 -3.35 21.84
C PHE A 231 10.82 -3.68 23.24
N LYS A 232 11.23 -4.80 23.84
CA LYS A 232 10.85 -5.17 25.20
C LYS A 232 11.31 -4.11 26.21
N ASN A 233 12.52 -3.60 26.08
CA ASN A 233 13.04 -2.55 26.96
C ASN A 233 12.29 -1.23 26.80
N ALA A 234 11.88 -0.87 25.57
CA ALA A 234 11.18 0.37 25.29
C ALA A 234 9.68 0.31 25.63
N LEU A 235 9.02 -0.81 25.31
CA LEU A 235 7.56 -0.96 25.34
C LEU A 235 7.06 -1.73 26.59
N GLY A 236 7.92 -2.53 27.22
CA GLY A 236 7.54 -3.45 28.29
C GLY A 236 6.90 -4.76 27.79
N ASP A 237 6.69 -5.70 28.71
CA ASP A 237 6.22 -7.08 28.42
C ASP A 237 4.86 -7.12 27.70
N HIS A 238 3.96 -6.19 28.00
CA HIS A 238 2.61 -6.23 27.43
C HIS A 238 2.51 -5.58 26.04
N ARG A 239 3.10 -4.40 25.85
CA ARG A 239 3.03 -3.69 24.56
C ARG A 239 3.87 -4.38 23.48
N VAL A 240 4.98 -5.05 23.82
CA VAL A 240 5.79 -5.78 22.82
C VAL A 240 5.00 -6.91 22.13
N MET A 241 3.99 -7.48 22.80
CA MET A 241 3.08 -8.47 22.18
C MET A 241 2.27 -7.91 21.00
N GLN A 242 2.17 -6.58 20.87
CA GLN A 242 1.48 -5.96 19.73
C GLN A 242 2.23 -6.15 18.41
N LEU A 243 3.56 -6.37 18.44
CA LEU A 243 4.38 -6.47 17.23
C LEU A 243 3.93 -7.62 16.30
N SER A 244 3.50 -8.75 16.88
CA SER A 244 3.02 -9.91 16.11
C SER A 244 1.69 -9.67 15.38
N ASN A 245 0.93 -8.65 15.79
CA ASN A 245 -0.33 -8.27 15.18
C ASN A 245 -0.18 -7.23 14.07
N ILE A 246 1.04 -6.74 13.81
CA ILE A 246 1.30 -5.78 12.73
C ILE A 246 1.29 -6.52 11.39
N GLU A 247 0.46 -6.03 10.46
CA GLU A 247 0.41 -6.58 9.11
C GLU A 247 1.54 -6.03 8.24
N ILE A 248 2.38 -6.92 7.70
CA ILE A 248 3.51 -6.56 6.83
C ILE A 248 3.29 -7.24 5.48
N LYS A 249 2.94 -6.47 4.44
CA LYS A 249 2.63 -7.04 3.12
C LYS A 249 3.12 -6.16 1.98
N THR A 250 3.10 -6.73 0.77
CA THR A 250 3.22 -5.95 -0.46
C THR A 250 1.99 -5.06 -0.66
N VAL A 251 2.09 -4.10 -1.59
CA VAL A 251 0.94 -3.26 -1.98
C VAL A 251 -0.25 -4.12 -2.38
N ASP A 252 -0.03 -5.10 -3.27
CA ASP A 252 -1.05 -6.04 -3.74
C ASP A 252 -1.66 -6.86 -2.59
N GLY A 253 -0.86 -7.23 -1.57
CA GLY A 253 -1.35 -7.94 -0.39
C GLY A 253 -2.19 -7.09 0.57
N PHE A 254 -2.14 -5.75 0.42
CA PHE A 254 -2.83 -4.77 1.26
C PHE A 254 -4.13 -4.23 0.63
N GLU A 255 -4.50 -4.73 -0.55
CA GLU A 255 -5.73 -4.35 -1.24
C GLU A 255 -6.98 -4.73 -0.43
N GLY A 256 -8.02 -3.89 -0.52
CA GLY A 256 -9.24 -4.02 0.30
C GLY A 256 -9.05 -3.81 1.81
N ARG A 257 -7.81 -3.60 2.29
CA ARG A 257 -7.49 -3.37 3.70
C ARG A 257 -7.31 -1.88 3.98
N GLU A 258 -7.45 -1.52 5.25
CA GLU A 258 -7.17 -0.19 5.77
C GLU A 258 -6.62 -0.28 7.19
N LYS A 259 -5.84 0.71 7.61
CA LYS A 259 -5.24 0.79 8.94
C LYS A 259 -5.29 2.22 9.45
N GLU A 260 -5.27 2.39 10.77
CA GLU A 260 -5.15 3.71 11.39
C GLU A 260 -3.84 4.38 10.92
N VAL A 261 -2.75 3.60 10.92
CA VAL A 261 -1.43 4.06 10.48
C VAL A 261 -0.83 3.11 9.44
N ILE A 262 -0.27 3.67 8.36
CA ILE A 262 0.52 2.94 7.38
C ILE A 262 1.95 3.46 7.37
N ILE A 263 2.91 2.54 7.34
CA ILE A 263 4.32 2.81 7.09
C ILE A 263 4.69 2.20 5.73
N PHE A 264 4.97 3.03 4.74
CA PHE A 264 5.37 2.61 3.39
C PHE A 264 6.90 2.72 3.25
N SER A 265 7.59 1.58 3.19
CA SER A 265 9.01 1.48 2.81
C SER A 265 9.16 1.40 1.29
N THR A 266 9.81 2.39 0.69
CA THR A 266 10.01 2.46 -0.76
C THR A 266 11.16 1.56 -1.24
N VAL A 267 12.09 1.23 -0.35
CA VAL A 267 13.29 0.38 -0.52
C VAL A 267 14.35 0.98 -1.43
N ARG A 268 13.95 1.67 -2.51
CA ARG A 268 14.85 2.10 -3.56
C ARG A 268 15.61 3.35 -3.16
N ASN A 269 16.92 3.20 -3.09
CA ASN A 269 17.88 4.24 -2.79
C ASN A 269 19.18 3.95 -3.55
N ASN A 270 19.34 4.60 -4.70
CA ASN A 270 20.49 4.40 -5.58
C ASN A 270 20.80 5.67 -6.37
N THR A 271 22.09 5.90 -6.62
CA THR A 271 22.60 7.10 -7.34
C THR A 271 22.13 7.18 -8.78
N SER A 272 21.72 6.06 -9.38
CA SER A 272 21.22 6.03 -10.75
C SER A 272 19.77 6.55 -10.88
N GLY A 273 19.01 6.59 -9.78
CA GLY A 273 17.62 7.06 -9.76
C GLY A 273 16.60 6.00 -10.18
N TYR A 274 16.95 4.70 -10.17
CA TYR A 274 16.04 3.64 -10.60
C TYR A 274 15.03 3.27 -9.51
N ILE A 275 13.74 3.22 -9.86
CA ILE A 275 12.65 2.94 -8.90
C ILE A 275 12.02 1.55 -9.07
N GLY A 276 12.24 0.88 -10.21
CA GLY A 276 11.83 -0.52 -10.43
C GLY A 276 10.32 -0.75 -10.22
N PHE A 277 9.94 -1.69 -9.34
CA PHE A 277 8.54 -2.05 -9.07
C PHE A 277 7.67 -0.92 -8.52
N LEU A 278 8.28 0.16 -8.01
CA LEU A 278 7.53 1.36 -7.63
C LEU A 278 6.87 2.01 -8.84
N ALA A 279 7.41 1.88 -10.06
CA ALA A 279 6.93 2.57 -11.26
C ALA A 279 5.54 2.15 -11.77
N ASP A 280 4.75 1.45 -10.96
CA ASP A 280 3.35 1.18 -11.22
C ASP A 280 2.48 2.26 -10.56
N ARG A 281 1.80 3.04 -11.40
CA ARG A 281 0.94 4.17 -10.98
C ARG A 281 -0.21 3.72 -10.07
N ARG A 282 -0.82 2.57 -10.36
CA ARG A 282 -1.96 2.02 -9.61
C ARG A 282 -1.51 1.53 -8.23
N ARG A 283 -0.32 0.92 -8.14
CA ARG A 283 0.29 0.55 -6.85
C ARG A 283 0.62 1.75 -5.98
N LEU A 284 1.07 2.86 -6.55
CA LEU A 284 1.24 4.11 -5.79
C LEU A 284 -0.09 4.55 -5.18
N ASN A 285 -1.16 4.65 -5.99
CA ASN A 285 -2.49 5.02 -5.50
C ASN A 285 -2.96 4.14 -4.34
N VAL A 286 -2.91 2.81 -4.51
CA VAL A 286 -3.31 1.89 -3.44
C VAL A 286 -2.46 2.10 -2.18
N GLY A 287 -1.13 2.13 -2.30
CA GLY A 287 -0.24 2.25 -1.16
C GLY A 287 -0.39 3.56 -0.38
N LEU A 288 -0.72 4.67 -1.04
CA LEU A 288 -1.00 5.95 -0.37
C LEU A 288 -2.37 6.00 0.32
N THR A 289 -3.35 5.20 -0.14
CA THR A 289 -4.75 5.30 0.29
C THR A 289 -5.18 4.25 1.33
N ARG A 290 -4.22 3.57 1.96
CA ARG A 290 -4.48 2.55 3.00
C ARG A 290 -4.55 3.12 4.42
N ALA A 291 -4.03 4.33 4.65
CA ALA A 291 -3.96 4.96 5.97
C ALA A 291 -5.20 5.80 6.27
N LYS A 292 -5.75 5.70 7.48
CA LYS A 292 -6.83 6.58 7.94
C LYS A 292 -6.31 7.90 8.48
N ARG A 293 -5.37 7.86 9.45
CA ARG A 293 -4.94 9.06 10.19
C ARG A 293 -3.45 9.37 10.13
N GLY A 294 -2.59 8.38 9.83
CA GLY A 294 -1.14 8.58 9.71
C GLY A 294 -0.51 7.79 8.58
N LEU A 295 0.20 8.47 7.69
CA LEU A 295 0.98 7.88 6.60
C LEU A 295 2.45 8.27 6.74
N PHE A 296 3.30 7.29 7.03
CA PHE A 296 4.76 7.43 7.10
C PHE A 296 5.37 6.81 5.85
N VAL A 297 5.99 7.60 4.99
CA VAL A 297 6.75 7.09 3.84
C VAL A 297 8.22 7.12 4.19
N VAL A 298 8.93 6.00 4.03
CA VAL A 298 10.37 5.88 4.30
C VAL A 298 11.09 5.59 2.99
N GLY A 299 12.08 6.41 2.64
CA GLY A 299 12.73 6.26 1.35
C GLY A 299 13.78 7.30 1.01
N SER A 300 14.10 7.37 -0.28
CA SER A 300 15.05 8.33 -0.84
C SER A 300 14.32 9.32 -1.74
N ILE A 301 14.19 10.57 -1.30
CA ILE A 301 13.53 11.61 -2.08
C ILE A 301 14.30 11.87 -3.38
N SER A 302 15.63 11.81 -3.35
CA SER A 302 16.49 11.99 -4.51
C SER A 302 16.31 10.89 -5.56
N THR A 303 16.19 9.63 -5.12
CA THR A 303 15.92 8.50 -6.02
C THR A 303 14.52 8.63 -6.65
N LEU A 304 13.51 9.03 -5.87
CA LEU A 304 12.13 9.19 -6.36
C LEU A 304 11.99 10.37 -7.32
N LYS A 305 12.62 11.52 -7.04
CA LYS A 305 12.67 12.68 -7.95
C LYS A 305 13.34 12.36 -9.27
N ALA A 306 14.40 11.54 -9.26
CA ALA A 306 15.01 11.07 -10.50
C ALA A 306 14.07 10.12 -11.27
N GLY A 307 13.38 9.22 -10.56
CA GLY A 307 12.25 8.45 -11.08
C GLY A 307 12.52 7.73 -12.41
N LYS A 308 13.64 7.02 -12.54
CA LYS A 308 14.01 6.31 -13.77
C LYS A 308 13.47 4.89 -13.78
N LEU A 309 13.01 4.45 -14.95
CA LEU A 309 12.71 3.04 -15.21
C LEU A 309 14.01 2.28 -15.42
N SER A 310 14.12 1.07 -14.85
CA SER A 310 15.25 0.19 -15.16
C SER A 310 15.25 -0.11 -16.66
N LYS A 311 16.40 0.05 -17.34
CA LYS A 311 16.57 -0.56 -18.66
C LYS A 311 16.41 -2.06 -18.48
N SER A 312 15.38 -2.65 -19.10
CA SER A 312 15.35 -4.11 -19.29
C SER A 312 16.63 -4.46 -20.04
N ASN A 313 17.40 -5.43 -19.54
CA ASN A 313 18.48 -6.00 -20.35
C ASN A 313 17.89 -6.42 -21.69
N GLY A 314 18.47 -5.86 -22.76
CA GLY A 314 18.02 -6.06 -24.13
C GLY A 314 18.18 -7.53 -24.52
N ASN A 315 17.05 -8.20 -24.73
CA ASN A 315 16.86 -9.15 -25.81
C ASN A 315 15.38 -9.50 -25.88
N THR A 316 14.65 -8.82 -26.77
CA THR A 316 13.45 -9.25 -27.51
C THR A 316 12.74 -7.98 -27.99
N GLY A 317 12.87 -7.71 -29.29
CA GLY A 317 12.23 -6.57 -29.93
C GLY A 317 10.72 -6.74 -29.96
N VAL A 318 10.03 -6.07 -29.04
CA VAL A 318 8.69 -5.47 -29.23
C VAL A 318 8.60 -4.33 -28.20
N GLU A 319 9.05 -3.14 -28.60
CA GLU A 319 8.97 -1.91 -27.81
C GLU A 319 7.62 -1.22 -28.02
N GLY A 320 6.98 -0.75 -26.95
CA GLY A 320 5.72 -0.01 -27.05
C GLY A 320 4.98 0.10 -25.72
N GLN A 321 4.13 -0.86 -25.38
CA GLN A 321 3.10 -0.63 -24.35
C GLN A 321 3.54 -0.81 -22.88
N SER A 322 4.48 -1.71 -22.59
CA SER A 322 4.94 -1.92 -21.19
C SER A 322 5.84 -0.79 -20.69
N VAL A 323 6.50 -0.05 -21.60
CA VAL A 323 7.33 1.12 -21.27
C VAL A 323 6.45 2.33 -20.97
N ILE A 324 5.34 2.48 -21.71
CA ILE A 324 4.38 3.59 -21.53
C ILE A 324 3.72 3.56 -20.14
N HIS A 325 3.28 2.39 -19.67
CA HIS A 325 2.65 2.28 -18.34
C HIS A 325 3.64 2.48 -17.18
N GLY A 326 4.87 1.96 -17.31
CA GLY A 326 5.94 2.26 -16.37
C GLY A 326 6.32 3.74 -16.36
N GLY A 327 6.24 4.42 -17.52
CA GLY A 327 6.54 5.83 -17.66
C GLY A 327 5.61 6.70 -16.83
N LYS A 328 4.29 6.44 -16.93
CA LYS A 328 3.27 7.15 -16.15
C LYS A 328 3.42 6.95 -14.64
N GLY A 329 3.77 5.74 -14.18
CA GLY A 329 3.97 5.51 -12.75
C GLY A 329 5.25 6.15 -12.21
N ALA A 330 6.33 6.14 -12.99
CA ALA A 330 7.54 6.87 -12.63
C ALA A 330 7.32 8.38 -12.56
N GLU A 331 6.52 8.94 -13.46
CA GLU A 331 6.10 10.34 -13.41
C GLU A 331 5.26 10.66 -12.18
N ALA A 332 4.30 9.79 -11.82
CA ALA A 332 3.48 9.98 -10.62
C ALA A 332 4.34 10.00 -9.33
N TRP A 333 5.39 9.17 -9.24
CA TRP A 333 6.34 9.22 -8.13
C TRP A 333 7.16 10.51 -8.09
N ARG A 334 7.56 11.06 -9.25
CA ARG A 334 8.25 12.36 -9.31
C ARG A 334 7.34 13.47 -8.80
N ARG A 335 6.09 13.52 -9.29
CA ARG A 335 5.08 14.48 -8.82
C ARG A 335 4.79 14.33 -7.33
N TYR A 336 4.73 13.11 -6.82
CA TYR A 336 4.56 12.88 -5.39
C TYR A 336 5.76 13.41 -4.57
N ALA A 337 6.99 13.16 -5.04
CA ALA A 337 8.18 13.66 -4.38
C ALA A 337 8.30 15.20 -4.42
N GLU A 338 7.88 15.83 -5.51
CA GLU A 338 7.76 17.30 -5.63
C GLU A 338 6.70 17.85 -4.67
N TYR A 339 5.49 17.28 -4.71
CA TYR A 339 4.39 17.62 -3.81
C TYR A 339 4.82 17.58 -2.33
N LEU A 340 5.48 16.50 -1.90
CA LEU A 340 5.96 16.36 -0.53
C LEU A 340 6.96 17.47 -0.14
N CYS A 341 7.85 17.86 -1.06
CA CYS A 341 8.80 18.94 -0.82
C CYS A 341 8.12 20.31 -0.72
N GLU A 342 7.22 20.61 -1.64
CA GLU A 342 6.49 21.89 -1.70
C GLU A 342 5.63 22.12 -0.45
N HIS A 343 5.10 21.04 0.13
CA HIS A 343 4.25 21.10 1.31
C HIS A 343 5.04 20.89 2.63
N GLY A 344 6.37 20.88 2.59
CA GLY A 344 7.20 20.74 3.80
C GLY A 344 7.02 19.41 4.54
N MET A 345 6.62 18.34 3.85
CA MET A 345 6.34 17.03 4.44
C MET A 345 7.57 16.12 4.54
N VAL A 346 8.75 16.59 4.08
CA VAL A 346 9.99 15.81 4.04
C VAL A 346 10.87 16.11 5.25
N VAL A 347 11.13 15.09 6.06
CA VAL A 347 12.07 15.14 7.19
C VAL A 347 13.36 14.42 6.80
N GLN A 348 14.46 15.17 6.79
CA GLN A 348 15.79 14.64 6.50
C GLN A 348 16.37 13.92 7.72
N LEU A 349 16.59 12.60 7.60
CA LEU A 349 17.28 11.80 8.60
C LEU A 349 18.76 11.70 8.24
N SER A 350 19.56 12.57 8.84
CA SER A 350 21.03 12.55 8.74
C SER A 350 21.69 12.76 10.10
N GLY A 351 23.00 12.48 10.19
CA GLY A 351 23.80 12.69 11.40
C GLY A 351 23.19 12.08 12.65
N ASP A 352 23.07 12.89 13.70
CA ASP A 352 22.53 12.45 15.00
C ASP A 352 21.05 12.08 14.96
N LYS A 353 20.24 12.73 14.11
CA LYS A 353 18.82 12.37 13.93
C LYS A 353 18.72 10.93 13.41
N LEU A 354 19.47 10.59 12.35
CA LEU A 354 19.50 9.22 11.82
C LEU A 354 20.07 8.24 12.84
N ARG A 355 21.16 8.60 13.53
CA ARG A 355 21.78 7.74 14.54
C ARG A 355 20.81 7.39 15.67
N LYS A 356 20.07 8.39 16.18
CA LYS A 356 19.07 8.20 17.23
C LYS A 356 17.93 7.27 16.78
N VAL A 357 17.46 7.42 15.54
CA VAL A 357 16.44 6.55 14.94
C VAL A 357 16.95 5.11 14.76
N LEU A 358 18.16 4.95 14.23
CA LEU A 358 18.74 3.64 13.96
C LEU A 358 19.10 2.86 15.24
N TYR A 359 19.66 3.52 16.24
CA TYR A 359 20.29 2.86 17.39
C TYR A 359 19.66 3.20 18.75
N GLY A 360 18.67 4.09 18.81
CA GLY A 360 18.13 4.59 20.08
C GLY A 360 19.22 5.24 20.94
N ASN A 361 19.02 5.28 22.26
CA ASN A 361 20.05 5.71 23.22
C ASN A 361 21.12 4.63 23.51
N MET A 362 21.35 3.67 22.60
CA MET A 362 22.38 2.65 22.85
C MET A 362 23.79 3.30 22.90
N PRO A 363 24.63 2.94 23.90
CA PRO A 363 25.93 3.56 24.10
C PRO A 363 26.85 3.39 22.89
N SER A 364 27.58 4.47 22.59
CA SER A 364 28.40 4.68 21.39
C SER A 364 29.42 3.59 21.08
N THR A 365 29.91 2.88 22.10
CA THR A 365 31.02 1.92 22.01
C THR A 365 30.68 0.61 21.30
N ARG A 366 29.40 0.29 21.03
CA ARG A 366 28.99 -0.91 20.27
C ARG A 366 28.68 -0.66 18.80
N VAL A 367 28.68 0.59 18.34
CA VAL A 367 28.26 0.96 16.98
C VAL A 367 29.39 0.75 15.95
N GLU A 368 30.65 0.99 16.33
CA GLU A 368 31.80 0.90 15.40
C GLU A 368 32.11 -0.53 14.93
N THR A 369 31.73 -1.55 15.72
CA THR A 369 31.91 -2.96 15.30
C THR A 369 30.92 -3.40 14.22
N HIS A 370 29.85 -2.63 13.96
CA HIS A 370 28.89 -2.92 12.89
C HIS A 370 29.28 -2.34 11.53
N SER A 371 29.97 -1.20 11.48
CA SER A 371 30.44 -0.60 10.21
C SER A 371 31.40 -1.54 9.47
N LEU A 372 32.17 -2.34 10.22
CA LEU A 372 33.18 -3.26 9.69
C LEU A 372 32.65 -4.67 9.38
N ARG A 373 31.41 -5.01 9.76
CA ARG A 373 30.80 -6.34 9.51
C ARG A 373 29.69 -6.35 8.46
N VAL A 374 29.33 -5.18 7.91
CA VAL A 374 28.32 -5.03 6.85
C VAL A 374 28.93 -5.15 5.44
N THR A 375 30.26 -5.29 5.33
CA THR A 375 31.01 -5.43 4.07
C THR A 375 31.55 -6.85 3.80
N ALA A 376 30.97 -7.89 4.39
CA ALA A 376 31.32 -9.28 4.07
C ALA A 376 30.08 -10.09 3.67
#